data_AF-A0AAD4Z865-F1
#
_entry.id   AF-A0AAD4Z865-F1
#
_cell.length_a   1.000
_cell.length_b   1.000
_cell.length_c   1.000
_cell.angle_alpha   90.00
_cell.angle_beta   90.00
_cell.angle_gamma   90.00
#
_symmetry.space_group_name_H-M   'P 1'
#
loop_
_entity.id
_entity.type
_entity.pdbx_description
1 polymer ?
#
loop_
_entity_poly.entity_id
_entity_poly.type
_entity_poly.pdbx_seq_one_letter_code
_entity_poly.pdbx_strand_id
1 'polypeptide(L)'
;MHGNVEMAERVADTLMRLEPTGSFVLISNLYAKKGDWEMVAKVRKGMRDKGVRREVGYSWVVTGDADGSLYLHAFSSGDTSHPQSGEICIMAKCLGLGMKILRENMWETKSLKMDSSNPLTLKAEFVHVKLQK
;
A
#
# COMPACT_ATOMS: atom_id res chain seq x y z
N MET A 1 17.15 -2.00 -18.99
CA MET A 1 16.26 -1.19 -19.86
C MET A 1 16.83 0.22 -19.95
N HIS A 2 17.19 0.63 -21.16
CA HIS A 2 18.05 1.77 -21.48
C HIS A 2 17.42 3.10 -21.02
N GLY A 3 18.12 3.81 -20.13
CA GLY A 3 17.65 5.00 -19.44
C GLY A 3 18.22 6.29 -20.02
N ASN A 4 17.74 6.71 -21.20
CA ASN A 4 17.91 8.10 -21.58
C ASN A 4 16.74 8.91 -20.99
N VAL A 5 16.89 9.29 -19.72
CA VAL A 5 15.79 9.91 -18.99
C VAL A 5 15.50 11.33 -19.47
N GLU A 6 16.50 12.01 -20.01
CA GLU A 6 16.32 13.33 -20.65
C GLU A 6 15.44 13.25 -21.89
N MET A 7 15.59 12.19 -22.69
CA MET A 7 14.70 11.93 -23.82
C MET A 7 13.28 11.63 -23.34
N ALA A 8 13.14 10.84 -22.26
CA ALA A 8 11.84 10.52 -21.67
C ALA A 8 11.15 11.78 -21.11
N GLU A 9 11.88 12.73 -20.53
CA GLU A 9 11.35 14.01 -20.05
C GLU A 9 10.88 14.93 -21.20
N ARG A 10 11.60 14.99 -22.32
CA ARG A 10 11.16 15.75 -23.50
C ARG A 10 9.91 15.15 -24.16
N VAL A 11 9.87 13.83 -24.27
CA VAL A 11 8.71 13.11 -24.80
C VAL A 11 7.52 13.27 -23.86
N ALA A 12 7.75 13.18 -22.55
CA ALA A 12 6.75 13.40 -21.50
C ALA A 12 6.04 14.76 -21.60
N ASP A 13 6.79 15.85 -21.73
CA ASP A 13 6.23 17.21 -21.89
C ASP A 13 5.36 17.34 -23.14
N THR A 14 5.77 16.67 -24.23
CA THR A 14 5.01 16.66 -25.49
C THR A 14 3.76 15.80 -25.36
N LEU A 15 3.86 14.62 -24.74
CA LEU A 15 2.76 13.69 -24.52
C LEU A 15 1.69 14.29 -23.59
N MET A 16 2.09 15.03 -22.56
CA MET A 16 1.19 15.78 -21.68
C MET A 16 0.34 16.84 -22.39
N ARG A 17 0.81 17.36 -23.53
CA ARG A 17 0.05 18.31 -24.37
C ARG A 17 -0.92 17.61 -25.33
N LEU A 18 -0.61 16.38 -25.74
CA LEU A 18 -1.36 15.64 -26.76
C LEU A 18 -2.44 14.74 -26.16
N GLU A 19 -2.10 13.97 -25.13
CA GLU A 19 -3.04 13.05 -24.48
C GLU A 19 -2.79 13.04 -22.95
N PRO A 20 -3.66 13.67 -22.15
CA PRO A 20 -3.36 13.91 -20.75
C PRO A 20 -3.34 12.60 -19.93
N THR A 21 -4.35 11.75 -20.03
CA THR A 21 -4.63 10.68 -19.06
C THR A 21 -3.52 9.62 -18.93
N GLY A 22 -3.07 9.01 -20.05
CA GLY A 22 -2.04 7.97 -20.04
C GLY A 22 -0.62 8.52 -19.78
N SER A 23 -0.32 9.69 -20.34
CA SER A 23 0.99 10.34 -20.24
C SER A 23 1.39 10.67 -18.81
N PHE A 24 0.45 11.18 -18.00
CA PHE A 24 0.74 11.54 -16.61
C PHE A 24 1.19 10.33 -15.75
N VAL A 25 0.69 9.14 -16.05
CA VAL A 25 1.07 7.91 -15.32
C VAL A 25 2.52 7.54 -15.63
N LEU A 26 2.92 7.57 -16.89
CA LEU A 26 4.27 7.26 -17.33
C LEU A 26 5.29 8.23 -16.72
N ILE A 27 4.95 9.51 -16.68
CA ILE A 27 5.79 10.58 -16.14
C ILE A 27 5.93 10.46 -14.62
N SER A 28 4.82 10.24 -13.92
CA SER A 28 4.86 9.98 -12.48
C SER A 28 5.72 8.74 -12.16
N ASN A 29 5.69 7.71 -13.00
CA ASN A 29 6.51 6.52 -12.78
C ASN A 29 7.99 6.76 -13.10
N LEU A 30 8.30 7.61 -14.08
CA LEU A 30 9.67 8.03 -14.40
C LEU A 30 10.33 8.74 -13.22
N TYR A 31 9.66 9.72 -12.63
CA TYR A 31 10.15 10.41 -11.43
C TYR A 31 10.24 9.48 -10.22
N ALA A 32 9.26 8.59 -10.03
CA ALA A 32 9.33 7.59 -8.95
C ALA A 32 10.55 6.67 -9.09
N LYS A 33 10.91 6.27 -10.33
CA LYS A 33 12.11 5.48 -10.60
C LYS A 33 13.42 6.23 -10.29
N LYS A 34 13.42 7.56 -10.40
CA LYS A 34 14.53 8.41 -9.95
C LYS A 34 14.55 8.66 -8.43
N GLY A 35 13.51 8.25 -7.70
CA GLY A 35 13.33 8.59 -6.30
C GLY A 35 12.90 10.05 -6.04
N ASP A 36 12.54 10.79 -7.09
CA ASP A 36 12.08 12.18 -6.98
C ASP A 36 10.59 12.24 -6.62
N TRP A 37 10.30 12.00 -5.35
CA TRP A 37 8.94 11.99 -4.82
C TRP A 37 8.27 13.37 -4.86
N GLU A 38 9.05 14.45 -4.88
CA GLU A 38 8.52 15.80 -5.00
C GLU A 38 7.92 16.02 -6.40
N MET A 39 8.64 15.61 -7.45
CA MET A 39 8.07 15.67 -8.80
C MET A 39 6.92 14.69 -9.00
N VAL A 40 6.98 13.50 -8.39
CA VAL A 40 5.82 12.59 -8.37
C VAL A 40 4.59 13.31 -7.78
N ALA A 41 4.75 14.03 -6.68
CA ALA A 41 3.66 14.76 -6.04
C ALA A 41 3.14 15.93 -6.93
N LYS A 42 4.05 16.69 -7.55
CA LYS A 42 3.71 17.78 -8.49
C LYS A 42 2.92 17.27 -9.70
N VAL A 43 3.38 16.20 -10.34
CA VAL A 43 2.70 15.58 -11.48
C VAL A 43 1.31 15.09 -11.08
N ARG A 44 1.18 14.39 -9.94
CA ARG A 44 -0.12 13.92 -9.42
C ARG A 44 -1.05 15.05 -9.03
N LYS A 45 -0.54 16.19 -8.55
CA LYS A 45 -1.33 17.39 -8.29
C LYS A 45 -1.86 17.96 -9.61
N GLY A 46 -0.99 18.12 -10.61
CA GLY A 46 -1.39 18.60 -11.94
C GLY A 46 -2.43 17.71 -12.62
N MET A 47 -2.40 16.39 -12.39
CA MET A 47 -3.48 15.48 -12.83
C MET A 47 -4.83 15.85 -12.19
N ARG A 48 -4.86 16.05 -10.86
CA ARG A 48 -6.10 16.40 -10.14
C ARG A 48 -6.65 17.75 -10.59
N ASP A 49 -5.78 18.75 -10.71
CA ASP A 49 -6.16 20.12 -11.09
C ASP A 49 -6.75 20.18 -12.50
N LYS A 50 -6.28 19.30 -13.41
CA LYS A 50 -6.81 19.17 -14.78
C LYS A 50 -8.02 18.24 -14.91
N GLY A 51 -8.57 17.74 -13.79
CA GLY A 51 -9.68 16.79 -13.80
C GLY A 51 -9.32 15.42 -14.40
N VAL A 52 -8.02 15.13 -14.57
CA VAL A 52 -7.54 13.83 -15.03
C VAL A 52 -7.76 12.82 -13.92
N ARG A 53 -8.92 12.19 -13.97
CA ARG A 53 -9.26 11.06 -13.11
C ARG A 53 -8.62 9.82 -13.73
N ARG A 54 -7.76 9.15 -12.95
CA ARG A 54 -7.51 7.74 -13.22
C ARG A 54 -8.84 7.03 -13.12
N GLU A 55 -9.10 6.04 -13.99
CA GLU A 55 -10.14 5.06 -13.70
C GLU A 55 -9.85 4.53 -12.30
N VAL A 56 -10.81 4.77 -11.41
CA VAL A 56 -10.68 4.38 -10.03
C VAL A 56 -10.87 2.87 -10.01
N GLY A 57 -9.86 2.15 -9.53
CA GLY A 57 -10.01 0.73 -9.27
C GLY A 57 -11.02 0.54 -8.14
N TYR A 58 -12.03 -0.28 -8.37
CA TYR A 58 -12.98 -0.70 -7.36
C TYR A 58 -12.71 -2.14 -6.96
N SER A 59 -12.69 -2.41 -5.68
CA SER A 59 -12.94 -3.76 -5.14
C SER A 59 -14.38 -3.83 -4.68
N TRP A 60 -14.94 -5.03 -4.57
CA TRP A 60 -16.27 -5.21 -4.01
C TRP A 60 -16.36 -6.47 -3.15
N VAL A 61 -17.28 -6.45 -2.20
CA VAL A 61 -17.65 -7.61 -1.40
C VAL A 61 -19.17 -7.76 -1.43
N VAL A 62 -19.63 -9.02 -1.42
CA VAL A 62 -21.05 -9.35 -1.31
C VAL A 62 -21.30 -9.87 0.10
N THR A 63 -22.25 -9.26 0.80
CA THR A 63 -22.72 -9.68 2.13
C THR A 63 -24.15 -10.19 2.02
N GLY A 64 -24.56 -11.07 2.95
CA GLY A 64 -25.90 -11.62 2.99
C GLY A 64 -26.54 -11.38 4.35
N ASP A 65 -27.83 -11.05 4.35
CA ASP A 65 -28.66 -10.94 5.56
C ASP A 65 -29.43 -12.24 5.83
N ALA A 66 -30.01 -12.33 7.03
CA ALA A 66 -30.73 -13.52 7.50
C ALA A 66 -32.00 -13.86 6.68
N ASP A 67 -32.53 -12.89 5.93
CA ASP A 67 -33.67 -13.05 5.02
C ASP A 67 -33.26 -13.55 3.62
N GLY A 68 -31.95 -13.72 3.36
CA GLY A 68 -31.40 -14.11 2.07
C GLY A 68 -31.10 -12.94 1.13
N SER A 69 -31.29 -11.69 1.56
CA SER A 69 -30.93 -10.49 0.79
C SER A 69 -29.41 -10.38 0.64
N LEU A 70 -28.94 -10.03 -0.57
CA LEU A 70 -27.52 -9.84 -0.87
C LEU A 70 -27.21 -8.36 -1.11
N TYR A 71 -26.15 -7.85 -0.49
CA TYR A 71 -25.69 -6.47 -0.63
C TYR A 71 -24.29 -6.42 -1.22
N LEU A 72 -24.14 -5.61 -2.27
CA LEU A 72 -22.86 -5.34 -2.90
C LEU A 72 -22.26 -4.06 -2.33
N HIS A 73 -21.12 -4.19 -1.68
CA HIS A 73 -20.35 -3.06 -1.18
C HIS A 73 -19.11 -2.89 -2.04
N ALA A 74 -19.10 -1.86 -2.90
CA ALA A 74 -17.93 -1.48 -3.68
C ALA A 74 -17.10 -0.44 -2.91
N PHE A 75 -15.78 -0.54 -3.02
CA PHE A 75 -14.83 0.35 -2.37
C PHE A 75 -13.78 0.82 -3.36
N SER A 76 -13.35 2.06 -3.19
CA SER A 76 -12.20 2.61 -3.89
C SER A 76 -11.14 3.13 -2.93
N SER A 77 -9.97 3.51 -3.47
CA SER A 77 -8.91 4.09 -2.63
C SER A 77 -9.34 5.44 -2.05
N GLY A 78 -9.37 5.54 -0.72
CA GLY A 78 -9.79 6.75 -0.01
C GLY A 78 -11.31 6.94 0.06
N ASP A 79 -12.08 5.89 -0.24
CA ASP A 79 -13.54 5.92 -0.20
C ASP A 79 -14.09 6.07 1.23
N THR A 80 -15.10 6.93 1.38
CA THR A 80 -15.83 7.16 2.62
C THR A 80 -17.35 7.15 2.41
N SER A 81 -17.84 6.65 1.26
CA SER A 81 -19.28 6.67 0.94
C SER A 81 -20.07 5.63 1.74
N HIS A 82 -19.40 4.60 2.26
CA HIS A 82 -20.05 3.56 3.07
C HIS A 82 -20.48 4.13 4.43
N PRO A 83 -21.70 3.88 4.92
CA PRO A 83 -22.16 4.36 6.23
C PRO A 83 -21.27 3.95 7.39
N GLN A 84 -20.64 2.77 7.29
CA GLN A 84 -19.71 2.22 8.29
C GLN A 84 -18.23 2.39 7.89
N SER A 85 -17.90 3.37 7.04
CA SER A 85 -16.53 3.56 6.55
C SER A 85 -15.52 3.81 7.67
N GLY A 86 -15.95 4.46 8.76
CA GLY A 86 -15.12 4.68 9.95
C GLY A 86 -14.67 3.38 10.61
N GLU A 87 -15.61 2.48 10.89
CA GLU A 87 -15.37 1.18 11.51
C GLU A 87 -14.52 0.28 10.61
N ILE A 88 -14.84 0.23 9.31
CA ILE A 88 -14.07 -0.53 8.31
C ILE A 88 -12.62 -0.04 8.29
N CYS A 89 -12.39 1.28 8.29
CA CYS A 89 -11.04 1.86 8.29
C CYS A 89 -10.27 1.50 9.57
N ILE A 90 -10.91 1.56 10.74
CA ILE A 90 -10.30 1.18 12.02
C ILE A 90 -9.92 -0.30 11.99
N MET A 91 -10.83 -1.19 11.57
CA MET A 91 -10.58 -2.62 11.47
C MET A 91 -9.42 -2.93 10.52
N ALA A 92 -9.37 -2.30 9.35
CA ALA A 92 -8.27 -2.45 8.40
C ALA A 92 -6.92 -2.02 9.00
N LYS A 93 -6.89 -0.93 9.78
CA LYS A 93 -5.68 -0.49 10.51
C LYS A 93 -5.25 -1.50 11.58
N CYS A 94 -6.18 -2.00 12.39
CA CYS A 94 -5.90 -3.00 13.41
C CYS A 94 -5.33 -4.29 12.80
N LEU A 95 -5.93 -4.78 11.71
CA LEU A 95 -5.42 -5.93 10.96
C LEU A 95 -4.02 -5.66 10.42
N GLY A 96 -3.79 -4.50 9.81
CA GLY A 96 -2.47 -4.10 9.32
C GLY A 96 -1.39 -4.08 10.41
N LEU A 97 -1.72 -3.56 11.61
CA LEU A 97 -0.83 -3.58 12.77
C LEU A 97 -0.56 -5.02 13.24
N GLY A 98 -1.59 -5.85 13.35
CA GLY A 98 -1.45 -7.26 13.73
C GLY A 98 -0.53 -8.02 12.76
N MET A 99 -0.70 -7.82 11.46
CA MET A 99 0.16 -8.43 10.44
C MET A 99 1.62 -7.97 10.53
N LYS A 100 1.86 -6.70 10.90
CA LYS A 100 3.21 -6.17 11.12
C LYS A 100 3.87 -6.82 12.34
N ILE A 101 3.15 -6.89 13.46
CA ILE A 101 3.63 -7.55 14.69
C ILE A 101 3.95 -9.02 14.41
N LEU A 102 3.08 -9.76 13.72
CA LEU A 102 3.35 -11.16 13.37
C LEU A 102 4.59 -11.31 12.48
N ARG A 103 4.79 -10.40 11.51
CA ARG A 103 5.99 -10.40 10.66
C ARG A 103 7.27 -10.14 11.45
N GLU A 104 7.22 -9.22 12.39
CA GLU A 104 8.34 -8.89 13.28
C GLU A 104 8.58 -10.02 14.28
N ASN A 105 7.55 -10.70 14.81
CA ASN A 105 7.77 -11.79 15.76
C ASN A 105 8.09 -13.14 15.08
N MET A 106 8.00 -13.24 13.75
CA MET A 106 8.37 -14.44 12.99
C MET A 106 9.89 -14.75 13.01
N TRP A 107 10.77 -13.78 13.27
CA TRP A 107 12.21 -14.07 13.42
C TRP A 107 12.56 -14.54 14.84
N GLU A 108 11.84 -14.08 15.86
CA GLU A 108 11.99 -14.54 17.25
C GLU A 108 11.48 -15.98 17.43
N THR A 109 10.32 -16.29 16.84
CA THR A 109 9.71 -17.64 16.92
C THR A 109 10.47 -18.70 16.13
N LYS A 110 11.23 -18.33 15.09
CA LYS A 110 12.13 -19.25 14.37
C LYS A 110 13.36 -19.65 15.19
N SER A 111 13.81 -18.80 16.12
CA SER A 111 14.93 -19.11 17.04
C SER A 111 14.50 -19.99 18.21
N LEU A 112 13.21 -19.99 18.56
CA LEU A 112 12.60 -20.84 19.58
C LEU A 112 12.12 -22.19 18.99
N LYS A 113 13.00 -22.94 18.32
CA LYS A 113 12.72 -24.36 18.06
C LYS A 113 13.14 -25.18 19.27
N MET A 114 12.16 -25.84 19.88
CA MET A 114 12.28 -26.80 20.97
C MET A 114 13.38 -27.84 20.70
N ASP A 115 14.33 -27.94 21.61
CA ASP A 115 15.21 -29.10 21.76
C ASP A 115 14.35 -30.31 22.17
N SER A 116 14.28 -31.33 21.31
CA SER A 116 13.53 -32.57 21.54
C SER A 116 14.14 -33.47 22.63
N SER A 117 15.26 -33.07 23.25
CA SER A 117 15.98 -33.89 24.22
C SER A 117 15.66 -33.58 25.68
N ASN A 118 14.96 -32.48 26.01
CA ASN A 118 14.56 -32.22 27.41
C ASN A 118 13.35 -31.27 27.60
N PRO A 119 12.14 -31.79 27.90
CA PRO A 119 10.90 -31.00 27.93
C PRO A 119 10.70 -30.07 29.15
N LEU A 120 11.66 -29.95 30.07
CA LEU A 120 11.50 -29.17 31.32
C LEU A 120 12.48 -28.00 31.49
N THR A 121 13.26 -27.64 30.48
CA THR A 121 14.19 -26.50 30.57
C THR A 121 13.84 -25.40 29.58
N LEU A 122 12.92 -24.52 29.98
CA LEU A 122 12.82 -23.17 29.39
C LEU A 122 14.04 -22.36 29.86
N LYS A 123 15.15 -22.41 29.12
CA LYS A 123 16.21 -21.40 29.27
C LYS A 123 15.75 -20.14 28.55
N ALA A 124 15.16 -19.22 29.30
CA ALA A 124 14.97 -17.85 28.86
C ALA A 124 16.34 -17.13 28.92
N GLU A 125 17.13 -17.21 27.86
CA GLU A 125 18.22 -16.25 27.68
C GLU A 125 17.60 -14.93 27.20
N PHE A 126 17.34 -14.04 28.15
CA PHE A 126 17.06 -12.63 27.88
C PHE A 126 18.33 -11.98 27.35
N VAL A 127 18.54 -12.00 26.03
CA VAL A 127 19.58 -11.20 25.41
C VAL A 127 19.11 -9.75 25.42
N HIS A 128 19.66 -9.00 26.36
CA HIS A 128 19.49 -7.57 26.54
C HIS A 128 20.15 -6.84 25.36
N VAL A 129 19.40 -6.54 24.28
CA VAL A 129 19.91 -5.71 23.19
C VAL A 129 19.55 -4.25 23.49
N LYS A 130 20.56 -3.50 23.95
CA LYS A 130 20.53 -2.03 24.06
C LYS A 130 20.19 -1.43 22.69
N LEU A 131 19.11 -0.65 22.62
CA LEU A 131 18.99 0.39 21.61
C LEU A 131 20.04 1.47 21.89
N GLN A 132 20.95 1.71 20.96
CA GLN A 132 21.61 3.01 20.84
C GLN A 132 20.89 3.83 19.76
N LYS A 133 20.68 5.10 20.09
CA LYS A 133 20.00 6.14 19.31
C LYS A 133 20.62 6.37 17.95
#